data_AF-A0A832M1B0-F1
#
_entry.id   AF-A0A832M1B0-F1
#
_cell.length_a   1.000
_cell.length_b   1.000
_cell.length_c   1.000
_cell.angle_alpha   90.00
_cell.angle_beta   90.00
_cell.angle_gamma   90.00
#
_symmetry.space_group_name_H-M   'P 1'
#
loop_
_entity.id
_entity.type
_entity.pdbx_description
1 polymer ?
#
loop_
_entity_poly.entity_id
_entity_poly.type
_entity_poly.pdbx_seq_one_letter_code
_entity_poly.pdbx_strand_id
1 'polypeptide(L)' 'MKLCIFEDGKEMDFFPLTMTRAVYELRCGRTTILEKLVDAFGKGAEVCLHARDYLTEVLRER' A
#
# COMPACT_ATOMS: atom_id res chain seq x y z
N MET A 1 1.76 -4.14 18.02
CA MET A 1 2.63 -3.19 17.30
C MET A 1 1.78 -2.53 16.21
N LYS A 2 2.00 -1.26 15.89
CA LYS A 2 1.29 -0.59 14.78
C LYS A 2 2.24 -0.40 13.60
N LEU A 3 1.78 -0.75 12.40
CA LEU A 3 2.52 -0.58 11.15
C LEU A 3 1.77 0.42 10.27
N CYS A 4 2.28 1.64 10.18
CA CYS A 4 1.72 2.68 9.32
C CYS A 4 2.43 2.67 7.97
N ILE A 5 1.70 2.49 6.88
CA ILE A 5 2.22 2.44 5.51
C ILE A 5 1.60 3.59 4.73
N PHE A 6 2.44 4.39 4.07
CA PHE A 6 2.03 5.55 3.30
C PHE A 6 2.81 5.66 1.99
N GLU A 7 2.25 6.39 1.04
CA GLU A 7 2.90 6.74 -0.22
C GLU A 7 3.68 8.06 -0.06
N ASP A 8 4.87 8.13 -0.64
CA ASP A 8 5.58 9.40 -0.85
C ASP A 8 5.29 9.94 -2.26
N GLY A 9 5.89 11.08 -2.61
CA GLY A 9 5.75 11.72 -3.92
C GLY A 9 6.43 10.99 -5.10
N LYS A 10 6.92 9.76 -4.90
CA LYS A 10 7.49 8.91 -5.96
C LYS A 10 6.50 7.90 -6.50
N GLU A 11 5.26 7.91 -6.04
CA GLU A 11 4.18 7.14 -6.63
C GLU A 11 3.99 7.45 -8.12
N MET A 12 4.34 8.67 -8.56
CA MET A 12 4.33 9.09 -9.96
C MET A 12 5.27 8.27 -10.87
N ASP A 13 6.38 7.76 -10.34
CA ASP A 13 7.35 6.95 -11.09
C ASP A 13 6.74 5.59 -11.51
N PHE A 14 5.63 5.20 -10.87
CA PHE A 14 4.88 3.98 -11.15
C PHE A 14 3.60 4.23 -11.94
N PHE A 15 3.39 5.44 -12.47
CA PHE A 15 2.29 5.66 -13.41
C PHE A 15 2.44 4.79 -14.66
N PRO A 16 1.33 4.25 -15.19
CA PRO A 16 -0.07 4.50 -14.80
C PRO A 16 -0.57 3.60 -13.66
N LEU A 17 0.24 2.66 -13.16
CA LEU A 17 -0.20 1.61 -12.24
C LEU A 17 -0.77 2.18 -10.94
N THR A 18 -0.13 3.22 -10.40
CA THR A 18 -0.52 3.88 -9.15
C THR A 18 -1.62 4.94 -9.33
N MET A 19 -2.20 5.08 -10.53
CA MET A 19 -3.35 6.00 -10.72
C MET A 19 -4.65 5.43 -10.14
N THR A 20 -4.77 4.12 -9.96
CA THR A 20 -6.03 3.42 -9.55
C THR A 20 -5.89 2.58 -8.28
N ARG A 21 -4.71 2.62 -7.65
CA ARG A 21 -4.34 1.86 -6.46
C ARG A 21 -3.13 2.49 -5.81
N ALA A 22 -2.93 2.20 -4.53
CA ALA A 22 -1.74 2.67 -3.84
C ALA A 22 -0.50 1.83 -4.22
N VAL A 23 0.70 2.41 -4.07
CA VAL A 23 1.99 1.75 -4.35
C VAL A 23 2.11 0.43 -3.61
N TYR A 24 1.70 0.37 -2.34
CA TYR A 24 1.81 -0.85 -1.54
C TYR A 24 0.91 -2.00 -2.04
N GLU A 25 -0.06 -1.72 -2.91
CA GLU A 25 -0.91 -2.73 -3.55
C GLU A 25 -0.29 -3.31 -4.82
N LEU A 26 0.84 -2.77 -5.28
CA LEU A 26 1.56 -3.30 -6.43
C LEU A 26 2.14 -4.68 -6.12
N ARG A 27 2.09 -5.57 -7.12
CA ARG A 27 2.70 -6.89 -7.03
C ARG A 27 4.19 -6.79 -7.32
N CYS A 28 5.00 -7.38 -6.44
CA CYS A 28 6.43 -7.56 -6.63
C CYS A 28 6.74 -9.07 -6.55
N GLY A 29 6.66 -9.71 -7.72
CA GLY A 29 6.64 -11.16 -7.85
C GLY A 29 5.27 -11.75 -7.49
N ARG A 30 5.26 -12.79 -6.64
CA ARG A 30 4.03 -13.48 -6.25
C ARG A 30 3.15 -12.66 -5.29
N THR A 31 3.75 -11.82 -4.45
CA THR A 31 3.06 -11.07 -3.38
C THR A 31 3.01 -9.57 -3.67
N THR A 32 2.13 -8.85 -2.96
CA THR A 32 2.12 -7.38 -2.95
C THR A 32 3.22 -6.81 -2.06
N ILE A 33 3.52 -5.53 -2.23
CA ILE A 33 4.43 -4.81 -1.32
C ILE A 33 3.86 -4.80 0.11
N LEU A 34 2.54 -4.60 0.28
CA LEU A 34 1.85 -4.66 1.56
C LEU A 34 2.06 -6.00 2.27
N GLU A 35 1.86 -7.12 1.56
CA GLU A 35 2.06 -8.46 2.13
C GLU A 35 3.51 -8.66 2.58
N LYS A 36 4.49 -8.19 1.81
CA LYS A 36 5.91 -8.26 2.19
C LYS A 36 6.19 -7.44 3.44
N LEU A 37 5.61 -6.24 3.56
CA LEU A 37 5.78 -5.39 4.74
C LEU A 37 5.17 -6.04 5.99
N VAL A 38 3.96 -6.59 5.88
CA VAL A 38 3.30 -7.28 7.01
C VAL A 38 4.07 -8.53 7.42
N ASP A 39 4.60 -9.31 6.47
CA ASP A 39 5.40 -10.49 6.78
C ASP A 39 6.75 -10.12 7.45
N ALA A 40 7.40 -9.05 7.00
CA ALA A 40 8.68 -8.58 7.53
C ALA A 40 8.57 -7.95 8.93
N PHE A 41 7.52 -7.18 9.18
CA PHE A 41 7.35 -6.44 10.44
C PHE A 41 6.45 -7.19 11.44
N GLY A 42 5.65 -8.15 11.00
CA GLY A 42 4.94 -9.08 11.88
C GLY A 42 3.45 -9.16 11.58
N LYS A 43 2.95 -10.39 11.44
CA LYS A 43 1.56 -10.72 11.07
C LYS A 43 0.50 -10.28 12.09
N GLY A 44 0.90 -9.96 13.32
CA GLY A 44 0.02 -9.46 14.38
C GLY A 44 0.03 -7.93 14.53
N ALA A 45 0.65 -7.20 13.60
CA ALA A 45 0.63 -5.75 13.63
C ALA A 45 -0.73 -5.19 13.20
N GLU A 46 -1.21 -4.16 13.90
CA GLU A 46 -2.33 -3.34 13.44
C GLU A 46 -1.81 -2.47 12.28
N VAL A 47 -2.36 -2.66 11.09
CA VAL A 47 -1.91 -1.97 9.87
C VAL A 47 -2.76 -0.73 9.65
N CYS A 48 -2.12 0.42 9.54
CA CYS A 48 -2.75 1.68 9.14
C CYS A 48 -2.27 2.06 7.74
N LEU A 49 -3.20 2.19 6.81
CA LEU A 49 -2.90 2.55 5.42
C LEU A 49 -3.26 4.02 5.17
N HIS A 50 -2.32 4.76 4.60
CA HIS A 50 -2.53 6.13 4.14
C HIS A 50 -2.19 6.23 2.67
N ALA A 51 -3.08 6.83 1.90
CA ALA A 51 -2.92 7.01 0.46
C ALA A 51 -3.48 8.38 0.08
N ARG A 52 -3.34 8.72 -1.20
CA ARG A 52 -3.92 9.94 -1.79
C ARG A 52 -5.43 9.98 -1.59
N ASP A 53 -5.97 11.17 -1.32
CA ASP A 53 -7.38 11.37 -0.96
C ASP A 53 -8.35 10.67 -1.92
N TYR A 54 -8.12 10.80 -3.23
CA TYR A 54 -8.98 10.23 -4.26
C TYR A 54 -8.94 8.68 -4.33
N LEU A 55 -7.91 8.04 -3.76
CA LEU A 55 -7.81 6.59 -3.64
C LEU A 55 -8.44 6.06 -2.35
N THR A 56 -8.78 6.92 -1.38
CA THR A 56 -9.29 6.50 -0.07
C THR A 56 -10.55 5.67 -0.19
N GLU A 57 -11.49 6.08 -1.03
CA GLU A 57 -12.75 5.34 -1.24
C GLU A 57 -12.47 3.98 -1.91
N VAL A 58 -11.60 3.94 -2.92
CA VAL A 58 -11.20 2.70 -3.61
C VAL A 58 -10.50 1.72 -2.65
N LEU A 59 -9.71 2.24 -1.71
CA LEU A 59 -9.02 1.44 -0.69
C LEU A 59 -9.97 0.87 0.36
N ARG A 60 -11.04 1.59 0.71
CA ARG A 60 -12.05 1.13 1.69
C ARG A 60 -12.89 -0.04 1.18
N GLU A 61 -12.99 -0.20 -0.14
CA GLU A 61 -13.75 -1.28 -0.78
C GLU A 61 -12.98 -2.62 -0.84
N ARG A 62 -11.69 -2.65 -0.48
CA ARG A 62 -10.80 -3.81 -0.60
C ARG A 62 -10.56 -4.50 0.73
#